data_AF-A0A969YLI3-F1
#
_entry.id   AF-A0A969YLI3-F1
#
_cell.length_a   1.000
_cell.length_b   1.000
_cell.length_c   1.000
_cell.angle_alpha   90.00
_cell.angle_beta   90.00
_cell.angle_gamma   90.00
#
_symmetry.space_group_name_H-M   'P 1'
#
loop_
_entity.id
_entity.type
_entity.pdbx_description
1 polymer ?
#
loop_
_entity_poly.entity_id
_entity_poly.type
_entity_poly.pdbx_seq_one_letter_code
_entity_poly.pdbx_strand_id
1 'polypeptide(L)'
;LYADAATKAFAEPARAFKPELIFWYFGFDTHRGDYGDIGLTLDAYLAVAKMVKAISCEICRGRLEVVLGGGSMREIARTVIPPVLEVLGGKR
;
A
#
# COMPACT_ATOMS: atom_id res chain seq x y z
N LEU A 1 1.71 8.02 -11.57
CA LEU A 1 2.43 9.16 -10.92
C LEU A 1 2.69 8.91 -9.44
N TYR A 2 1.67 8.88 -8.57
CA TYR A 2 1.90 8.69 -7.12
C TYR A 2 2.55 7.34 -6.80
N ALA A 3 2.00 6.24 -7.32
CA ALA A 3 2.56 4.91 -7.11
C ALA A 3 4.01 4.80 -7.62
N ASP A 4 4.35 5.46 -8.73
CA ASP A 4 5.73 5.47 -9.26
C ASP A 4 6.67 6.24 -8.33
N ALA A 5 6.22 7.40 -7.82
CA ALA A 5 6.98 8.19 -6.86
C ALA A 5 7.19 7.42 -5.54
N ALA A 6 6.13 6.80 -5.01
CA ALA A 6 6.20 5.95 -3.82
C ALA A 6 7.15 4.76 -4.05
N THR A 7 7.08 4.11 -5.21
CA THR A 7 7.98 3.01 -5.58
C THR A 7 9.43 3.47 -5.57
N LYS A 8 9.75 4.59 -6.24
CA LYS A 8 11.12 5.14 -6.28
C LYS A 8 11.62 5.51 -4.89
N ALA A 9 10.77 6.13 -4.07
CA ALA A 9 11.11 6.57 -2.73
C ALA A 9 11.33 5.41 -1.75
N PHE A 10 10.67 4.26 -1.97
CA PHE A 10 10.72 3.14 -1.04
C PHE A 10 11.65 2.01 -1.49
N ALA A 11 11.63 1.62 -2.77
CA ALA A 11 12.22 0.37 -3.21
C ALA A 11 13.74 0.33 -3.07
N GLU A 12 14.45 1.31 -3.60
CA GLU A 12 15.92 1.33 -3.56
C GLU A 12 16.46 1.48 -2.12
N PRO A 13 15.91 2.38 -1.28
CA PRO A 13 16.30 2.42 0.13
C PRO A 13 16.02 1.11 0.87
N ALA A 14 14.88 0.46 0.63
CA ALA A 14 14.56 -0.82 1.26
C ALA A 14 15.53 -1.92 0.84
N ARG A 15 15.89 -2.00 -0.46
CA ARG A 15 16.89 -2.94 -0.98
C ARG A 15 18.26 -2.75 -0.36
N ALA A 16 18.69 -1.50 -0.23
CA ALA A 16 19.98 -1.17 0.39
C ALA A 16 19.99 -1.50 1.89
N PHE A 17 18.88 -1.23 2.59
CA PHE A 17 18.73 -1.48 4.01
C PHE A 17 18.63 -2.97 4.38
N LYS A 18 18.03 -3.79 3.51
CA LYS A 18 17.83 -5.25 3.72
C LYS A 18 17.07 -5.56 5.03
N PRO A 19 15.83 -5.06 5.20
CA PRO A 19 15.07 -5.30 6.41
C PRO A 19 14.71 -6.78 6.57
N GLU A 20 14.50 -7.19 7.81
CA GLU A 20 13.90 -8.50 8.08
C GLU A 20 12.37 -8.47 8.02
N LEU A 21 11.72 -7.31 8.13
CA LEU A 21 10.26 -7.15 8.08
C LEU A 21 9.94 -5.77 7.52
N ILE A 22 8.92 -5.70 6.65
CA ILE A 22 8.37 -4.44 6.17
C ILE A 22 7.07 -4.15 6.92
N PHE A 23 6.95 -2.92 7.43
CA PHE A 23 5.69 -2.39 7.95
C PHE A 23 5.10 -1.42 6.93
N TRP A 24 3.83 -1.62 6.58
CA TRP A 24 3.06 -0.66 5.80
C TRP A 24 1.92 -0.11 6.65
N TYR A 25 2.04 1.16 7.04
CA TYR A 25 0.93 1.91 7.61
C TYR A 25 0.00 2.36 6.48
N PHE A 26 -1.03 1.57 6.22
CA PHE A 26 -1.91 1.73 5.06
C PHE A 26 -3.06 2.67 5.38
N GLY A 27 -2.92 3.95 5.01
CA GLY A 27 -4.01 4.92 5.01
C GLY A 27 -4.69 5.05 3.64
N PHE A 28 -5.99 5.38 3.65
CA PHE A 28 -6.78 5.70 2.45
C PHE A 28 -7.32 7.13 2.44
N ASP A 29 -6.90 7.98 3.38
CA ASP A 29 -7.30 9.39 3.49
C ASP A 29 -6.91 10.25 2.27
N THR A 30 -5.89 9.84 1.52
CA THR A 30 -5.47 10.48 0.27
C THR A 30 -6.40 10.21 -0.92
N HIS A 31 -7.44 9.38 -0.73
CA HIS A 31 -8.39 9.04 -1.77
C HIS A 31 -9.29 10.24 -2.07
N ARG A 32 -9.73 10.34 -3.32
CA ARG A 32 -10.73 11.32 -3.73
C ARG A 32 -11.96 11.28 -2.83
N GLY A 33 -12.24 12.38 -2.13
CA GLY A 33 -13.40 12.54 -1.26
C GLY A 33 -13.19 12.19 0.22
N ASP A 34 -11.98 11.89 0.70
CA ASP A 34 -11.67 11.79 2.14
C ASP A 34 -10.92 13.05 2.65
N TYR A 35 -10.58 13.14 3.93
CA TYR A 35 -10.05 14.37 4.54
C TYR A 35 -8.63 14.76 4.08
N GLY A 36 -7.87 13.82 3.50
CA GLY A 36 -6.50 14.01 3.02
C GLY A 36 -6.41 14.05 1.49
N ASP A 37 -7.53 14.30 0.80
CA ASP A 37 -7.68 14.14 -0.65
C ASP A 37 -6.58 14.86 -1.45
N ILE A 38 -5.73 14.06 -2.12
CA ILE A 38 -4.76 14.51 -3.14
C ILE A 38 -5.08 13.93 -4.53
N GLY A 39 -6.30 13.44 -4.71
CA GLY A 39 -6.84 12.91 -5.95
C GLY A 39 -6.52 11.44 -6.22
N LEU A 40 -6.08 10.65 -5.23
CA LEU A 40 -5.82 9.22 -5.45
C LEU A 40 -7.12 8.46 -5.71
N THR A 41 -7.02 7.45 -6.55
CA THR A 41 -8.09 6.48 -6.84
C THR A 41 -7.65 5.08 -6.38
N LEU A 42 -8.58 4.12 -6.39
CA LEU A 42 -8.32 2.70 -6.11
C LEU A 42 -7.05 2.18 -6.81
N ASP A 43 -6.83 2.52 -8.08
CA ASP A 43 -5.69 2.04 -8.86
C ASP A 43 -4.34 2.41 -8.24
N ALA A 44 -4.23 3.57 -7.60
CA ALA A 44 -3.01 3.99 -6.92
C ALA A 44 -2.71 3.07 -5.72
N TYR A 45 -3.73 2.75 -4.91
CA TYR A 45 -3.60 1.86 -3.76
C TYR A 45 -3.28 0.42 -4.19
N LEU A 46 -3.91 -0.06 -5.26
CA LEU A 46 -3.60 -1.38 -5.83
C LEU A 46 -2.17 -1.46 -6.37
N ALA A 47 -1.68 -0.42 -7.02
CA ALA A 47 -0.31 -0.35 -7.49
C ALA A 47 0.70 -0.37 -6.33
N VAL A 48 0.45 0.40 -5.26
CA VAL A 48 1.27 0.38 -4.05
C VAL A 48 1.23 -0.98 -3.37
N ALA A 49 0.06 -1.60 -3.22
CA ALA A 49 -0.07 -2.93 -2.61
C ALA A 49 0.73 -4.00 -3.38
N LYS A 50 0.66 -3.99 -4.71
CA LYS A 50 1.45 -4.90 -5.57
C LYS A 50 2.95 -4.65 -5.40
N MET A 51 3.37 -3.39 -5.38
CA MET A 51 4.77 -3.00 -5.20
C MET A 51 5.33 -3.46 -3.85
N VAL A 52 4.64 -3.14 -2.75
CA VAL A 52 5.12 -3.48 -1.39
C VAL A 52 5.18 -5.00 -1.20
N LYS A 53 4.19 -5.74 -1.71
CA LYS A 53 4.22 -7.21 -1.71
C LYS A 53 5.39 -7.77 -2.53
N ALA A 54 5.64 -7.24 -3.72
CA ALA A 54 6.75 -7.70 -4.55
C ALA A 54 8.10 -7.48 -3.88
N ILE A 55 8.31 -6.29 -3.30
CA ILE A 55 9.54 -5.95 -2.59
C ILE A 55 9.69 -6.82 -1.34
N SER A 56 8.62 -7.03 -0.57
CA SER A 56 8.72 -7.89 0.63
C SER A 56 9.10 -9.32 0.28
N CYS A 57 8.51 -9.88 -0.79
CA CYS A 57 8.88 -11.20 -1.32
C CYS A 57 10.36 -11.25 -1.69
N GLU A 58 10.89 -10.20 -2.32
CA GLU A 58 12.26 -10.15 -2.79
C GLU A 58 13.28 -10.02 -1.65
N ILE A 59 13.07 -9.08 -0.72
CA ILE A 59 14.14 -8.67 0.22
C ILE A 59 13.96 -9.23 1.64
N CYS A 60 12.75 -9.63 2.04
CA CYS A 60 12.46 -10.10 3.41
C CYS A 60 11.59 -11.36 3.45
N ARG A 61 11.67 -12.22 2.43
CA ARG A 61 10.95 -13.51 2.34
C ARG A 61 9.43 -13.38 2.49
N GLY A 62 8.87 -12.29 1.98
CA GLY A 62 7.43 -12.01 2.01
C GLY A 62 6.92 -11.51 3.36
N ARG A 63 7.80 -11.24 4.34
CA ARG A 63 7.39 -10.76 5.66
C ARG A 63 6.97 -9.29 5.55
N LEU A 64 5.65 -9.09 5.55
CA LEU A 64 4.98 -7.81 5.44
C LEU A 64 3.87 -7.74 6.49
N GLU A 65 3.95 -6.76 7.38
CA GLU A 65 2.90 -6.41 8.31
C GLU A 65 2.18 -5.16 7.80
N VAL A 66 0.85 -5.21 7.69
CA VAL A 66 0.04 -4.09 7.21
C VAL A 66 -0.89 -3.64 8.31
N VAL A 67 -0.70 -2.40 8.76
CA VAL A 67 -1.54 -1.78 9.79
C VAL A 67 -2.42 -0.76 9.10
N LEU A 68 -3.75 -0.93 9.22
CA LEU A 68 -4.68 0.06 8.72
C LEU A 68 -4.49 1.38 9.48
N GLY A 69 -4.30 2.45 8.73
CA GLY A 69 -4.03 3.80 9.23
C GLY A 69 -5.20 4.75 8.97
N GLY A 70 -4.87 5.96 8.52
CA GLY A 70 -5.82 7.04 8.29
C GLY A 70 -6.87 6.76 7.21
N GLY A 71 -7.93 7.57 7.20
CA GLY A 71 -9.11 7.42 6.37
C GLY A 71 -10.38 7.44 7.21
N SER A 72 -11.36 8.24 6.82
CA SER A 72 -12.58 8.47 7.60
C SER A 72 -13.85 8.04 6.87
N MET A 73 -13.82 8.03 5.55
CA MET A 73 -15.01 7.82 4.74
C MET A 73 -15.31 6.35 4.54
N ARG A 74 -16.41 5.88 5.15
CA ARG A 74 -16.83 4.47 5.12
C ARG A 74 -17.01 3.92 3.71
N GLU A 75 -17.58 4.69 2.79
CA GLU A 75 -17.78 4.27 1.41
C GLU A 75 -16.46 4.07 0.65
N ILE A 76 -15.47 4.91 0.94
CA ILE A 76 -14.11 4.76 0.39
C ILE A 76 -13.46 3.52 1.00
N ALA A 77 -13.54 3.34 2.32
CA ALA A 77 -12.99 2.16 3.00
C ALA A 77 -13.54 0.85 2.41
N ARG A 78 -14.85 0.79 2.13
CA ARG A 78 -15.53 -0.38 1.54
C ARG A 78 -15.06 -0.70 0.13
N THR A 79 -14.62 0.29 -0.64
CA THR A 79 -14.18 0.10 -2.03
C THR A 79 -12.67 -0.08 -2.15
N VAL A 80 -11.88 0.46 -1.22
CA VAL A 80 -10.42 0.43 -1.27
C VAL A 80 -9.81 -0.75 -0.51
N ILE A 81 -10.28 -1.05 0.69
CA ILE A 81 -9.64 -2.03 1.57
C ILE A 81 -9.75 -3.47 1.01
N PRO A 82 -10.94 -3.99 0.61
CA PRO A 82 -11.04 -5.38 0.18
C PRO A 82 -10.17 -5.73 -1.04
N PRO A 83 -10.14 -4.92 -2.12
CA PRO A 83 -9.24 -5.18 -3.25
C PRO A 83 -7.74 -5.15 -2.88
N VAL A 84 -7.33 -4.28 -1.96
CA VAL A 84 -5.95 -4.28 -1.44
C VAL A 84 -5.67 -5.58 -0.69
N LEU A 85 -6.58 -6.05 0.16
CA LEU A 85 -6.44 -7.33 0.85
C LEU A 85 -6.36 -8.51 -0.13
N GLU A 86 -7.12 -8.50 -1.23
CA GLU A 86 -7.02 -9.52 -2.28
C GLU A 86 -5.65 -9.55 -2.95
N VAL A 87 -5.04 -8.38 -3.21
CA VAL A 87 -3.67 -8.29 -3.74
C VAL A 87 -2.68 -8.90 -2.74
N LEU A 88 -2.83 -8.59 -1.46
CA LEU A 88 -1.92 -9.02 -0.40
C LEU A 88 -2.05 -10.51 -0.08
N GLY A 89 -3.25 -10.97 0.24
CA GLY A 89 -3.55 -12.33 0.69
C GLY A 89 -3.82 -13.35 -0.42
N GLY A 90 -4.06 -12.89 -1.66
CA GLY A 90 -4.56 -13.74 -2.74
C GLY A 90 -6.09 -13.92 -2.67
N LYS A 91 -6.70 -14.40 -3.77
CA LYS A 91 -8.12 -14.73 -3.78
C LYS A 91 -8.37 -15.96 -2.89
N ARG A 92 -9.37 -15.87 -2.02
CA ARG A 92 -9.95 -17.04 -1.33
C ARG A 92 -11.01 -17.69 -2.20
#